data_AF-A0A420TPS0-F1
#
_entry.id   AF-A0A420TPS0-F1
#
_cell.length_a   1.000
_cell.length_b   1.000
_cell.length_c   1.000
_cell.angle_alpha   90.00
_cell.angle_beta   90.00
_cell.angle_gamma   90.00
#
_symmetry.space_group_name_H-M   'P 1'
#
loop_
_entity.id
_entity.type
_entity.pdbx_description
1 polymer ?
#
loop_
_entity_poly.entity_id
_entity_poly.type
_entity_poly.pdbx_seq_one_letter_code
_entity_poly.pdbx_strand_id
1 'polypeptide(L)'
;MSPLTSRAEKLLSDPSPPVLELLELQKDLLAIDDEITYWAYDRPPSWNPEVVGEVWMNPAISEEATFNFAGPVEKYFDIYVATAWNSWRSIHVIYLDHLIHIANSLGQYELVPLYKERIDELAAGIKASIPFHLCHDVETYIQQANAGTPLVHSDRLVGGFLLLHPMYALARCTIVDDSTRKYMSKTLRWVGDEMGIRHATILANGLQPDMQGPSAMQSSQISFIDALDGHFLITASMMLEPR
;
A
#
# COMPACT_ATOMS: atom_id res chain seq x y z
N MET A 1 -3.90 -7.63 14.21
CA MET A 1 -2.70 -8.13 13.46
C MET A 1 -2.64 -9.65 13.44
N SER A 2 -2.10 -10.25 12.35
CA SER A 2 -1.75 -11.67 12.31
C SER A 2 -0.59 -11.94 13.28
N PRO A 3 -0.61 -13.01 14.09
CA PRO A 3 0.47 -13.37 15.00
C PRO A 3 1.87 -13.41 14.35
N LEU A 4 1.94 -13.67 13.04
CA LEU A 4 3.20 -13.76 12.30
C LEU A 4 3.87 -12.42 12.06
N THR A 5 3.10 -11.36 11.77
CA THR A 5 3.67 -10.03 11.55
C THR A 5 4.31 -9.50 12.83
N SER A 6 3.64 -9.62 13.98
CA SER A 6 4.23 -9.24 15.27
C SER A 6 5.45 -10.08 15.64
N ARG A 7 5.45 -11.39 15.32
CA ARG A 7 6.61 -12.27 15.52
C ARG A 7 7.78 -11.83 14.64
N ALA A 8 7.52 -11.49 13.38
CA ALA A 8 8.53 -11.02 12.44
C ALA A 8 9.13 -9.68 12.86
N GLU A 9 8.31 -8.70 13.25
CA GLU A 9 8.79 -7.41 13.76
C GLU A 9 9.68 -7.58 14.99
N LYS A 10 9.28 -8.45 15.92
CA LYS A 10 10.07 -8.74 17.12
C LYS A 10 11.42 -9.39 16.79
N LEU A 11 11.41 -10.44 15.94
CA LEU A 11 12.62 -11.18 15.60
C LEU A 11 13.58 -10.34 14.76
N LEU A 12 13.09 -9.60 13.77
CA LEU A 12 13.92 -8.77 12.90
C LEU A 12 14.45 -7.51 13.60
N SER A 13 13.90 -7.16 14.77
CA SER A 13 14.44 -6.10 15.62
C SER A 13 15.65 -6.53 16.44
N ASP A 14 15.91 -7.83 16.57
CA ASP A 14 17.11 -8.37 17.21
C ASP A 14 18.30 -8.22 16.24
N PRO A 15 19.44 -7.63 16.64
CA PRO A 15 20.65 -7.58 15.82
C PRO A 15 21.24 -8.96 15.49
N SER A 16 20.94 -10.00 16.28
CA SER A 16 21.43 -11.36 16.08
C SER A 16 20.31 -12.39 16.31
N PRO A 17 19.29 -12.41 15.44
CA PRO A 17 18.12 -13.27 15.61
C PRO A 17 18.51 -14.75 15.54
N PRO A 18 17.95 -15.64 16.38
CA PRO A 18 18.24 -17.06 16.33
C PRO A 18 17.86 -17.67 14.97
N VAL A 19 18.82 -18.31 14.31
CA VAL A 19 18.64 -18.90 12.96
C VAL A 19 17.46 -19.88 12.91
N LEU A 20 17.28 -20.70 13.94
CA LEU A 20 16.17 -21.65 13.99
C LEU A 20 14.81 -20.94 14.01
N GLU A 21 14.67 -19.86 14.77
CA GLU A 21 13.42 -19.09 14.86
C GLU A 21 13.12 -18.35 13.55
N LEU A 22 14.16 -17.88 12.84
CA LEU A 22 14.02 -17.30 11.50
C LEU A 22 13.56 -18.34 10.48
N LEU A 23 14.12 -19.55 10.50
CA LEU A 23 13.72 -20.64 9.60
C LEU A 23 12.27 -21.08 9.85
N GLU A 24 11.86 -21.16 11.12
CA GLU A 24 10.47 -21.45 11.48
C GLU A 24 9.52 -20.35 11.01
N LEU A 25 9.86 -19.08 11.25
CA LEU A 25 9.06 -17.95 10.80
C LEU A 25 8.97 -17.90 9.26
N GLN A 26 10.07 -18.13 8.56
CA GLN A 26 10.08 -18.20 7.10
C GLN A 26 9.11 -19.27 6.59
N LYS A 27 9.15 -20.46 7.17
CA LYS A 27 8.25 -21.56 6.81
C LYS A 27 6.79 -21.18 7.03
N ASP A 28 6.47 -20.55 8.16
CA ASP A 28 5.10 -20.13 8.49
C ASP A 28 4.59 -19.03 7.53
N LEU A 29 5.46 -18.07 7.15
CA LEU A 29 5.13 -17.03 6.19
C LEU A 29 4.91 -17.60 4.79
N LEU A 30 5.75 -18.52 4.33
CA LEU A 30 5.62 -19.18 3.03
C LEU A 30 4.32 -20.00 2.93
N ALA A 31 3.92 -20.67 4.01
CA ALA A 31 2.65 -21.41 4.03
C ALA A 31 1.42 -20.53 3.80
N ILE A 32 1.46 -19.27 4.26
CA ILE A 32 0.37 -18.30 4.04
C ILE A 32 0.53 -17.58 2.71
N ASP A 33 1.75 -17.41 2.19
CA ASP A 33 2.00 -16.78 0.90
C ASP A 33 1.28 -17.49 -0.25
N ASP A 34 1.21 -18.83 -0.21
CA ASP A 34 0.45 -19.64 -1.17
C ASP A 34 -1.06 -19.29 -1.14
N GLU A 35 -1.64 -19.20 0.06
CA GLU A 35 -3.05 -18.85 0.25
C GLU A 35 -3.35 -17.40 -0.17
N ILE A 36 -2.47 -16.47 0.20
CA ILE A 36 -2.56 -15.07 -0.22
C ILE A 36 -2.50 -15.01 -1.74
N THR A 37 -1.52 -15.65 -2.37
CA THR A 37 -1.34 -15.61 -3.82
C THR A 37 -2.56 -16.17 -4.55
N TYR A 38 -3.15 -17.25 -4.03
CA TYR A 38 -4.34 -17.87 -4.62
C TYR A 38 -5.57 -16.96 -4.64
N TRP A 39 -5.74 -16.07 -3.65
CA TRP A 39 -6.91 -15.20 -3.53
C TRP A 39 -7.21 -14.43 -4.82
N ALA A 40 -6.18 -13.88 -5.47
CA ALA A 40 -6.32 -13.08 -6.69
C ALA A 40 -6.86 -13.89 -7.88
N TYR A 41 -6.61 -15.20 -7.92
CA TYR A 41 -7.03 -16.10 -9.00
C TYR A 41 -8.45 -16.65 -8.81
N ASP A 42 -8.96 -16.66 -7.57
CA ASP A 42 -10.27 -17.21 -7.22
C ASP A 42 -11.38 -16.15 -7.22
N ARG A 43 -11.14 -14.97 -7.82
CA ARG A 43 -12.16 -13.90 -7.90
C ARG A 43 -13.00 -14.02 -9.17
N PRO A 44 -14.29 -13.63 -9.12
CA PRO A 44 -15.09 -13.50 -10.33
C PRO A 44 -14.42 -12.56 -11.34
N PRO A 45 -14.49 -12.81 -12.66
CA PRO A 45 -13.88 -11.94 -13.65
C PRO A 45 -14.33 -10.48 -13.59
N SER A 46 -15.56 -10.22 -13.10
CA SER A 46 -16.08 -8.87 -12.91
C SER A 46 -15.37 -8.06 -11.83
N TRP A 47 -14.57 -8.72 -10.98
CA TRP A 47 -13.76 -8.05 -9.96
C TRP A 47 -12.40 -7.64 -10.48
N ASN A 48 -11.99 -8.10 -11.66
CA ASN A 48 -10.65 -7.80 -12.17
C ASN A 48 -10.47 -6.29 -12.37
N PRO A 49 -9.32 -5.73 -11.96
CA PRO A 49 -8.99 -4.34 -12.28
C PRO A 49 -8.96 -4.13 -13.79
N GLU A 50 -9.58 -3.06 -14.27
CA GLU A 50 -9.58 -2.68 -15.68
C GLU A 50 -8.71 -1.43 -15.87
N VAL A 51 -7.66 -1.51 -16.68
CA VAL A 51 -6.87 -0.31 -17.03
C VAL A 51 -7.66 0.51 -18.06
N VAL A 52 -8.08 1.71 -17.66
CA VAL A 52 -8.92 2.59 -18.48
C VAL A 52 -8.16 3.74 -19.16
N GLY A 53 -6.89 3.90 -18.81
CA GLY A 53 -5.99 4.83 -19.48
C GLY A 53 -4.71 5.07 -18.68
N GLU A 54 -3.97 6.09 -19.09
CA GLU A 54 -2.64 6.39 -18.56
C GLU A 54 -2.44 7.90 -18.38
N VAL A 55 -1.80 8.26 -17.27
CA VAL A 55 -1.39 9.64 -16.98
C VAL A 55 0.06 9.83 -17.41
N TRP A 56 0.28 10.83 -18.26
CA TRP A 56 1.56 11.29 -18.75
C TRP A 56 1.92 12.55 -17.95
N MET A 57 2.69 12.43 -16.87
CA MET A 57 3.13 13.62 -16.14
C MET A 57 4.16 14.40 -16.96
N ASN A 58 3.90 15.68 -17.19
CA ASN A 58 4.93 16.59 -17.68
C ASN A 58 5.84 16.98 -16.50
N PRO A 59 7.17 16.72 -16.56
CA PRO A 59 8.10 17.05 -15.48
C PRO A 59 8.19 18.55 -15.16
N ALA A 60 7.59 19.44 -15.97
CA ALA A 60 7.49 20.87 -15.72
C ALA A 60 6.33 21.27 -14.77
N ILE A 61 5.39 20.36 -14.49
CA ILE A 61 4.28 20.63 -13.57
C ILE A 61 4.75 20.34 -12.15
N SER A 62 4.75 21.36 -11.30
CA SER A 62 5.15 21.23 -9.89
C SER A 62 4.40 20.07 -9.24
N GLU A 63 5.16 19.12 -8.73
CA GLU A 63 4.64 17.96 -8.01
C GLU A 63 3.84 18.38 -6.76
N GLU A 64 4.08 19.54 -6.18
CA GLU A 64 3.88 19.77 -4.74
C GLU A 64 2.44 19.70 -4.20
N ALA A 65 1.40 19.81 -5.03
CA ALA A 65 0.01 19.95 -4.55
C ALA A 65 -1.00 18.89 -5.03
N THR A 66 -0.57 17.77 -5.63
CA THR A 66 -1.52 16.76 -6.16
C THR A 66 -1.12 15.32 -5.84
N PHE A 67 -2.10 14.42 -5.91
CA PHE A 67 -1.90 12.96 -5.88
C PHE A 67 -1.65 12.35 -7.27
N ASN A 68 -1.46 13.18 -8.30
CA ASN A 68 -1.19 12.69 -9.64
C ASN A 68 0.11 11.86 -9.64
N PHE A 69 0.13 10.80 -10.44
CA PHE A 69 1.30 9.97 -10.69
C PHE A 69 1.30 9.52 -12.14
N ALA A 70 2.47 9.42 -12.75
CA ALA A 70 2.59 8.94 -14.12
C ALA A 70 2.38 7.43 -14.18
N GLY A 71 1.54 6.96 -15.10
CA GLY A 71 1.28 5.53 -15.29
C GLY A 71 -0.20 5.18 -15.36
N PRO A 72 -0.52 3.87 -15.30
CA PRO A 72 -1.86 3.37 -15.58
C PRO A 72 -2.86 3.80 -14.50
N VAL A 73 -4.12 3.94 -14.92
CA VAL A 73 -5.26 4.17 -14.05
C VAL A 73 -6.21 3.00 -14.16
N GLU A 74 -6.54 2.41 -13.03
CA GLU A 74 -7.45 1.27 -12.93
C GLU A 74 -8.86 1.72 -12.55
N LYS A 75 -9.87 1.04 -13.11
CA LYS A 75 -11.27 1.10 -12.75
C LYS A 75 -11.70 -0.24 -12.20
N TYR A 76 -12.68 -0.21 -11.31
CA TYR A 76 -13.21 -1.40 -10.64
C TYR A 76 -14.72 -1.39 -10.72
N PHE A 77 -15.33 -2.56 -10.48
CA PHE A 77 -16.78 -2.71 -10.39
C PHE A 77 -17.39 -1.74 -9.38
N ASP A 78 -16.81 -1.65 -8.19
CA ASP A 78 -17.16 -0.65 -7.18
C ASP A 78 -15.96 -0.37 -6.25
N ILE A 79 -16.15 0.57 -5.31
CA ILE A 79 -15.10 0.99 -4.37
C ILE A 79 -14.72 -0.09 -3.35
N TYR A 80 -15.61 -1.01 -3.03
CA TYR A 80 -15.35 -2.09 -2.07
C TYR A 80 -14.53 -3.20 -2.73
N VAL A 81 -14.78 -3.50 -4.00
CA VAL A 81 -13.91 -4.38 -4.80
C VAL A 81 -12.51 -3.78 -4.92
N ALA A 82 -12.40 -2.48 -5.21
CA ALA A 82 -11.11 -1.79 -5.24
C ALA A 82 -10.38 -1.86 -3.88
N THR A 83 -11.14 -1.70 -2.78
CA THR A 83 -10.61 -1.84 -1.42
C THR A 83 -10.14 -3.26 -1.13
N ALA A 84 -10.88 -4.28 -1.55
CA ALA A 84 -10.51 -5.67 -1.35
C ALA A 84 -9.18 -5.99 -2.06
N TRP A 85 -9.02 -5.54 -3.30
CA TRP A 85 -7.76 -5.63 -4.03
C TRP A 85 -6.62 -4.91 -3.31
N ASN A 86 -6.81 -3.68 -2.85
CA ASN A 86 -5.77 -2.93 -2.15
C ASN A 86 -5.42 -3.51 -0.77
N SER A 87 -6.41 -4.09 -0.07
CA SER A 87 -6.20 -4.79 1.19
C SER A 87 -5.35 -6.03 0.96
N TRP A 88 -5.69 -6.84 -0.05
CA TRP A 88 -4.89 -8.00 -0.45
C TRP A 88 -3.47 -7.60 -0.87
N ARG A 89 -3.31 -6.62 -1.77
CA ARG A 89 -1.99 -6.14 -2.23
C ARG A 89 -1.12 -5.65 -1.08
N SER A 90 -1.68 -4.84 -0.18
CA SER A 90 -0.93 -4.29 0.95
C SER A 90 -0.50 -5.38 1.94
N ILE A 91 -1.38 -6.33 2.26
CA ILE A 91 -1.03 -7.50 3.08
C ILE A 91 0.10 -8.29 2.41
N HIS A 92 -0.01 -8.56 1.11
CA HIS A 92 1.01 -9.34 0.40
C HIS A 92 2.37 -8.63 0.40
N VAL A 93 2.40 -7.32 0.16
CA VAL A 93 3.63 -6.51 0.27
C VAL A 93 4.27 -6.64 1.66
N ILE A 94 3.47 -6.57 2.73
CA ILE A 94 3.99 -6.71 4.10
C ILE A 94 4.61 -8.10 4.32
N TYR A 95 3.97 -9.17 3.85
CA TYR A 95 4.52 -10.53 3.99
C TYR A 95 5.83 -10.69 3.22
N LEU A 96 5.88 -10.18 1.98
CA LEU A 96 7.08 -10.22 1.16
C LEU A 96 8.22 -9.38 1.74
N ASP A 97 7.93 -8.22 2.34
CA ASP A 97 8.91 -7.39 3.06
C ASP A 97 9.58 -8.18 4.19
N HIS A 98 8.79 -8.91 5.00
CA HIS A 98 9.34 -9.80 6.03
C HIS A 98 10.17 -10.93 5.43
N LEU A 99 9.69 -11.60 4.37
CA LEU A 99 10.43 -12.68 3.71
C LEU A 99 11.79 -12.20 3.18
N ILE A 100 11.87 -11.00 2.61
CA ILE A 100 13.13 -10.41 2.15
C ILE A 100 14.08 -10.14 3.31
N HIS A 101 13.61 -9.55 4.40
CA HIS A 101 14.46 -9.31 5.56
C HIS A 101 14.97 -10.61 6.19
N ILE A 102 14.12 -11.64 6.30
CA ILE A 102 14.50 -12.96 6.77
C ILE A 102 15.52 -13.61 5.81
N ALA A 103 15.28 -13.56 4.50
CA ALA A 103 16.19 -14.10 3.49
C ALA A 103 17.57 -13.44 3.60
N ASN A 104 17.63 -12.11 3.76
CA ASN A 104 18.88 -11.39 4.00
C ASN A 104 19.58 -11.86 5.29
N SER A 105 18.85 -12.00 6.41
CA SER A 105 19.39 -12.49 7.68
C SER A 105 19.91 -13.93 7.61
N LEU A 106 19.31 -14.77 6.75
CA LEU A 106 19.72 -16.16 6.52
C LEU A 106 20.79 -16.31 5.41
N GLY A 107 21.15 -15.22 4.72
CA GLY A 107 22.09 -15.24 3.60
C GLY A 107 21.54 -15.82 2.29
N GLN A 108 20.21 -15.88 2.14
CA GLN A 108 19.48 -16.39 0.96
C GLN A 108 19.19 -15.27 -0.05
N TYR A 109 20.23 -14.54 -0.46
CA TYR A 109 20.10 -13.33 -1.29
C TYR A 109 19.50 -13.59 -2.67
N GLU A 110 19.57 -14.83 -3.16
CA GLU A 110 19.01 -15.26 -4.44
C GLU A 110 17.48 -15.15 -4.51
N LEU A 111 16.79 -15.17 -3.36
CA LEU A 111 15.33 -15.04 -3.29
C LEU A 111 14.85 -13.59 -3.38
N VAL A 112 15.71 -12.64 -3.03
CA VAL A 112 15.34 -11.22 -2.90
C VAL A 112 14.82 -10.60 -4.21
N PRO A 113 15.43 -10.84 -5.39
CA PRO A 113 14.93 -10.27 -6.65
C PRO A 113 13.51 -10.70 -6.98
N LEU A 114 13.15 -11.97 -6.73
CA LEU A 114 11.82 -12.51 -7.00
C LEU A 114 10.75 -11.83 -6.14
N TYR A 115 11.02 -11.70 -4.84
CA TYR A 115 10.10 -11.02 -3.92
C TYR A 115 9.97 -9.54 -4.25
N LYS A 116 11.08 -8.90 -4.67
CA LYS A 116 11.08 -7.48 -5.03
C LYS A 116 10.25 -7.21 -6.29
N GLU A 117 10.41 -8.02 -7.34
CA GLU A 117 9.60 -7.94 -8.56
C GLU A 117 8.10 -8.00 -8.21
N ARG A 118 7.72 -8.93 -7.35
CA ARG A 118 6.33 -9.05 -6.89
C ARG A 118 5.85 -7.85 -6.09
N ILE A 119 6.66 -7.30 -5.20
CA ILE A 119 6.33 -6.07 -4.46
C ILE A 119 6.09 -4.91 -5.43
N ASP A 120 6.93 -4.77 -6.46
CA ASP A 120 6.83 -3.68 -7.44
C ASP A 120 5.51 -3.78 -8.23
N GLU A 121 5.08 -4.99 -8.62
CA GLU A 121 3.77 -5.23 -9.25
C GLU A 121 2.59 -4.85 -8.34
N LEU A 122 2.63 -5.30 -7.09
CA LEU A 122 1.58 -5.02 -6.10
C LEU A 122 1.49 -3.51 -5.80
N ALA A 123 2.64 -2.84 -5.71
CA ALA A 123 2.73 -1.41 -5.52
C ALA A 123 2.21 -0.62 -6.72
N ALA A 124 2.50 -1.07 -7.94
CA ALA A 124 1.94 -0.49 -9.16
C ALA A 124 0.40 -0.57 -9.18
N GLY A 125 -0.17 -1.72 -8.80
CA GLY A 125 -1.62 -1.87 -8.71
C GLY A 125 -2.27 -0.95 -7.67
N ILE A 126 -1.65 -0.76 -6.50
CA ILE A 126 -2.14 0.21 -5.52
C ILE A 126 -2.08 1.63 -6.08
N LYS A 127 -0.97 2.04 -6.71
CA LYS A 127 -0.85 3.36 -7.36
C LYS A 127 -1.93 3.59 -8.41
N ALA A 128 -2.15 2.60 -9.29
CA ALA A 128 -3.13 2.69 -10.37
C ALA A 128 -4.58 2.79 -9.86
N SER A 129 -4.86 2.28 -8.66
CA SER A 129 -6.18 2.32 -8.05
C SER A 129 -6.54 3.65 -7.36
N ILE A 130 -5.54 4.50 -7.06
CA ILE A 130 -5.73 5.74 -6.27
C ILE A 130 -6.77 6.66 -6.93
N PRO A 131 -6.70 6.95 -8.25
CA PRO A 131 -7.68 7.82 -8.88
C PRO A 131 -9.11 7.30 -8.77
N PHE A 132 -9.32 5.98 -8.87
CA PHE A 132 -10.65 5.40 -8.71
C PHE A 132 -11.21 5.58 -7.30
N HIS A 133 -10.36 5.53 -6.27
CA HIS A 133 -10.80 5.79 -4.90
C HIS A 133 -11.10 7.27 -4.65
N LEU A 134 -10.32 8.18 -5.26
CA LEU A 134 -10.41 9.62 -4.95
C LEU A 134 -11.35 10.38 -5.90
N CYS A 135 -11.60 9.90 -7.11
CA CYS A 135 -12.41 10.57 -8.12
C CYS A 135 -13.71 9.81 -8.41
N HIS A 136 -14.77 10.55 -8.72
CA HIS A 136 -16.02 9.98 -9.23
C HIS A 136 -15.91 9.52 -10.69
N ASP A 137 -15.10 10.22 -11.49
CA ASP A 137 -14.89 9.98 -12.90
C ASP A 137 -13.38 9.90 -13.17
N VAL A 138 -12.90 8.69 -13.45
CA VAL A 138 -11.48 8.42 -13.69
C VAL A 138 -11.05 8.86 -15.08
N GLU A 139 -11.96 8.86 -16.04
CA GLU A 139 -11.73 9.32 -17.40
C GLU A 139 -11.50 10.84 -17.43
N THR A 140 -12.33 11.60 -16.70
CA THR A 140 -12.13 13.04 -16.49
C THR A 140 -10.83 13.34 -15.73
N TYR A 141 -10.51 12.56 -14.70
CA TYR A 141 -9.22 12.66 -13.99
C TYR A 141 -8.03 12.52 -14.95
N ILE A 142 -8.02 11.49 -15.82
CA ILE A 142 -6.94 11.25 -16.78
C ILE A 142 -6.77 12.46 -17.72
N GLN A 143 -7.88 12.98 -18.25
CA GLN A 143 -7.86 14.15 -19.14
C GLN A 143 -7.27 15.38 -18.43
N GLN A 144 -7.70 15.64 -17.20
CA GLN A 144 -7.24 16.79 -16.43
C GLN A 144 -5.76 16.69 -16.03
N ALA A 145 -5.34 15.52 -15.55
CA ALA A 145 -3.96 15.24 -15.20
C ALA A 145 -3.04 15.43 -16.42
N ASN A 146 -3.44 14.92 -17.58
CA ASN A 146 -2.69 15.05 -18.83
C ASN A 146 -2.69 16.47 -19.41
N ALA A 147 -3.75 17.24 -19.17
CA ALA A 147 -3.83 18.65 -19.55
C ALA A 147 -3.04 19.56 -18.59
N GLY A 148 -2.54 19.04 -17.46
CA GLY A 148 -1.90 19.84 -16.41
C GLY A 148 -2.84 20.81 -15.72
N THR A 149 -4.15 20.55 -15.76
CA THR A 149 -5.15 21.35 -15.06
C THR A 149 -5.26 20.88 -13.61
N PRO A 150 -5.48 21.78 -12.64
CA PRO A 150 -5.76 21.39 -11.26
C PRO A 150 -6.96 20.43 -11.21
N LEU A 151 -6.82 19.34 -10.48
CA LEU A 151 -7.91 18.41 -10.27
C LEU A 151 -9.07 19.12 -9.58
N VAL A 152 -10.28 18.87 -10.08
CA VAL A 152 -11.49 19.27 -9.37
C VAL A 152 -11.55 18.48 -8.06
N HIS A 153 -11.98 19.15 -6.98
CA HIS A 153 -12.12 18.61 -5.62
C HIS A 153 -12.46 17.11 -5.58
N SER A 154 -11.69 16.33 -4.82
CA SER A 154 -12.11 14.98 -4.43
C SER A 154 -13.18 15.08 -3.35
N ASP A 155 -14.38 14.64 -3.68
CA ASP A 155 -15.54 14.55 -2.77
C ASP A 155 -15.82 13.10 -2.33
N ARG A 156 -15.00 12.13 -2.77
CA ARG A 156 -15.14 10.71 -2.44
C ARG A 156 -14.45 10.36 -1.11
N LEU A 157 -14.92 10.97 -0.01
CA LEU A 157 -14.36 10.81 1.35
C LEU A 157 -14.16 9.34 1.75
N VAL A 158 -15.13 8.48 1.42
CA VAL A 158 -15.06 7.04 1.68
C VAL A 158 -13.82 6.41 1.05
N GLY A 159 -13.49 6.76 -0.20
CA GLY A 159 -12.29 6.25 -0.85
C GLY A 159 -10.99 6.75 -0.22
N GLY A 160 -10.97 8.01 0.23
CA GLY A 160 -9.85 8.55 1.01
C GLY A 160 -9.58 7.75 2.28
N PHE A 161 -10.63 7.37 3.03
CA PHE A 161 -10.50 6.50 4.21
C PHE A 161 -10.02 5.09 3.87
N LEU A 162 -10.52 4.51 2.78
CA LEU A 162 -10.19 3.16 2.36
C LEU A 162 -8.74 3.03 1.85
N LEU A 163 -8.14 4.12 1.38
CA LEU A 163 -6.74 4.16 0.95
C LEU A 163 -5.72 4.34 2.09
N LEU A 164 -6.14 4.79 3.28
CA LEU A 164 -5.20 5.16 4.35
C LEU A 164 -4.20 4.06 4.67
N HIS A 165 -4.71 2.85 4.90
CA HIS A 165 -3.87 1.73 5.28
C HIS A 165 -3.01 1.20 4.12
N PRO A 166 -3.55 0.90 2.93
CA PRO A 166 -2.71 0.46 1.81
C PRO A 166 -1.56 1.42 1.50
N MET A 167 -1.81 2.74 1.51
CA MET A 167 -0.75 3.73 1.29
C MET A 167 0.27 3.74 2.44
N TYR A 168 -0.20 3.69 3.69
CA TYR A 168 0.69 3.66 4.85
C TYR A 168 1.56 2.41 4.88
N ALA A 169 0.99 1.24 4.58
CA ALA A 169 1.68 -0.04 4.48
C ALA A 169 2.81 -0.03 3.43
N LEU A 170 2.56 0.54 2.25
CA LEU A 170 3.60 0.67 1.23
C LEU A 170 4.69 1.67 1.62
N ALA A 171 4.30 2.81 2.17
CA ALA A 171 5.25 3.85 2.56
C ALA A 171 6.21 3.42 3.68
N ARG A 172 5.79 2.48 4.54
CA ARG A 172 6.64 1.94 5.62
C ARG A 172 7.54 0.79 5.17
N CYS A 173 7.21 0.05 4.12
CA CYS A 173 7.98 -1.11 3.69
C CYS A 173 9.25 -0.65 2.99
N THR A 174 10.42 -0.76 3.61
CA THR A 174 11.67 -0.15 3.10
C THR A 174 12.20 -0.83 1.84
N ILE A 175 11.70 -2.02 1.51
CA ILE A 175 11.99 -2.68 0.24
C ILE A 175 11.28 -1.99 -0.94
N VAL A 176 10.13 -1.35 -0.68
CA VAL A 176 9.44 -0.52 -1.68
C VAL A 176 10.34 0.65 -2.03
N ASP A 177 10.45 0.96 -3.33
CA ASP A 177 11.32 2.01 -3.81
C ASP A 177 10.99 3.38 -3.20
N ASP A 178 12.03 4.19 -2.97
CA ASP A 178 11.91 5.49 -2.31
C ASP A 178 10.92 6.43 -3.02
N SER A 179 10.80 6.35 -4.35
CA SER A 179 9.89 7.19 -5.11
C SER A 179 8.43 6.85 -4.82
N THR A 180 8.10 5.55 -4.77
CA THR A 180 6.78 5.06 -4.38
C THR A 180 6.48 5.38 -2.93
N ARG A 181 7.44 5.21 -2.00
CA ARG A 181 7.23 5.54 -0.57
C ARG A 181 6.94 7.03 -0.36
N LYS A 182 7.70 7.90 -1.04
CA LYS A 182 7.48 9.37 -1.03
C LYS A 182 6.13 9.74 -1.62
N TYR A 183 5.78 9.13 -2.75
CA TYR A 183 4.49 9.34 -3.38
C TYR A 183 3.32 8.95 -2.46
N MET A 184 3.39 7.80 -1.80
CA MET A 184 2.35 7.36 -0.85
C MET A 184 2.25 8.29 0.37
N SER A 185 3.38 8.69 0.95
CA SER A 185 3.41 9.64 2.08
C SER A 185 2.80 11.00 1.71
N LYS A 186 3.16 11.53 0.53
CA LYS A 186 2.62 12.78 0.02
C LYS A 186 1.13 12.68 -0.30
N THR A 187 0.68 11.56 -0.87
CA THR A 187 -0.73 11.32 -1.16
C THR A 187 -1.55 11.21 0.12
N LEU A 188 -1.04 10.54 1.16
CA LEU A 188 -1.66 10.54 2.49
C LEU A 188 -1.78 11.97 3.06
N ARG A 189 -0.74 12.79 2.94
CA ARG A 189 -0.81 14.19 3.38
C ARG A 189 -1.85 14.98 2.60
N TRP A 190 -1.89 14.82 1.27
CA TRP A 190 -2.90 15.44 0.41
C TRP A 190 -4.33 15.05 0.81
N VAL A 191 -4.58 13.76 1.07
CA VAL A 191 -5.89 13.27 1.57
C VAL A 191 -6.25 13.95 2.90
N GLY A 192 -5.29 14.15 3.78
CA GLY A 192 -5.54 14.79 5.07
C GLY A 192 -5.82 16.28 4.98
N ASP A 193 -5.05 16.98 4.15
CA ASP A 193 -5.10 18.44 4.04
C ASP A 193 -6.25 18.90 3.12
N GLU A 194 -6.46 18.25 1.97
CA GLU A 194 -7.45 18.64 0.97
C GLU A 194 -8.83 18.00 1.18
N MET A 195 -8.89 16.74 1.62
CA MET A 195 -10.17 16.07 1.90
C MET A 195 -10.62 16.21 3.36
N GLY A 196 -9.80 16.81 4.21
CA GLY A 196 -10.10 17.01 5.64
C GLY A 196 -10.00 15.74 6.50
N ILE A 197 -9.41 14.65 5.98
CA ILE A 197 -9.25 13.38 6.70
C ILE A 197 -7.98 13.45 7.56
N ARG A 198 -8.02 14.18 8.67
CA ARG A 198 -6.84 14.46 9.53
C ARG A 198 -6.04 13.21 9.96
N HIS A 199 -6.68 12.05 10.03
CA HIS A 199 -5.98 10.80 10.32
C HIS A 199 -4.90 10.47 9.26
N ALA A 200 -5.13 10.84 8.00
CA ALA A 200 -4.17 10.69 6.91
C ALA A 200 -2.92 11.55 7.15
N THR A 201 -3.07 12.80 7.62
CA THR A 201 -1.94 13.68 7.98
C THR A 201 -1.13 13.08 9.14
N ILE A 202 -1.78 12.48 10.13
CA ILE A 202 -1.11 11.80 11.25
C ILE A 202 -0.24 10.64 10.73
N LEU A 203 -0.81 9.78 9.89
CA LEU A 203 -0.08 8.67 9.26
C LEU A 203 1.08 9.18 8.40
N ALA A 204 0.86 10.22 7.58
CA ALA A 204 1.89 10.83 6.75
C ALA A 204 3.07 11.38 7.55
N ASN A 205 2.80 12.02 8.69
CA ASN A 205 3.84 12.58 9.57
C ASN A 205 4.59 11.51 10.38
N GLY A 206 3.95 10.36 10.64
CA GLY A 206 4.59 9.23 11.29
C GLY A 206 5.63 8.55 10.40
N LEU A 207 5.43 8.56 9.08
CA LEU A 207 6.30 7.93 8.09
C LEU A 207 7.64 8.65 7.94
N GLN A 208 8.71 7.86 7.74
CA GLN A 208 10.06 8.34 7.42
C GLN A 208 10.50 7.72 6.08
N PRO A 209 9.98 8.21 4.94
CA PRO A 209 10.17 7.57 3.63
C PRO A 209 11.62 7.61 3.12
N ASP A 210 12.50 8.41 3.72
CA ASP A 210 13.92 8.49 3.38
C ASP A 210 14.80 7.48 4.15
N MET A 211 14.27 6.80 5.18
CA MET A 211 15.03 5.85 5.99
C MET A 211 15.05 4.44 5.36
N GLN A 212 16.19 3.75 5.44
CA GLN A 212 16.40 2.36 5.00
C GLN A 212 16.69 1.44 6.18
N GLY A 213 16.24 0.17 6.14
CA GLY A 213 16.42 -0.83 7.21
C GLY A 213 15.14 -1.66 7.43
N PRO A 214 15.07 -2.64 8.35
CA PRO A 214 13.85 -3.42 8.59
C PRO A 214 12.65 -2.50 8.89
N SER A 215 11.54 -2.69 8.18
CA SER A 215 10.32 -1.87 8.33
C SER A 215 9.79 -1.84 9.78
N ALA A 216 10.12 -2.87 10.56
CA ALA A 216 9.84 -2.98 11.99
C ALA A 216 10.60 -1.95 12.86
N MET A 217 11.75 -1.45 12.42
CA MET A 217 12.68 -0.69 13.27
C MET A 217 12.73 0.81 12.96
N GLN A 218 12.44 1.26 11.73
CA GLN A 218 12.98 2.56 11.29
C GLN A 218 12.10 3.42 10.36
N SER A 219 10.99 2.90 9.82
CA SER A 219 10.23 3.62 8.78
C SER A 219 9.00 4.36 9.28
N SER A 220 8.60 4.20 10.55
CA SER A 220 7.51 4.97 11.15
C SER A 220 7.67 5.15 12.66
N GLN A 221 7.27 6.32 13.16
CA GLN A 221 7.11 6.61 14.60
C GLN A 221 5.82 6.05 15.20
N ILE A 222 4.89 5.58 14.35
CA ILE A 222 3.63 4.97 14.76
C ILE A 222 3.78 3.45 14.64
N SER A 223 3.47 2.74 15.74
CA SER A 223 3.40 1.28 15.72
C SER A 223 2.48 0.80 14.60
N PHE A 224 2.89 -0.26 13.89
CA PHE A 224 2.06 -0.79 12.82
C PHE A 224 0.69 -1.23 13.30
N ILE A 225 0.65 -1.79 14.52
CA ILE A 225 -0.55 -2.28 15.18
C ILE A 225 -1.54 -1.13 15.40
N ASP A 226 -1.05 0.00 15.90
CA ASP A 226 -1.89 1.17 16.18
C ASP A 226 -2.47 1.78 14.89
N ALA A 227 -1.71 1.71 13.79
CA ALA A 227 -2.19 2.14 12.48
C ALA A 227 -3.21 1.17 11.84
N LEU A 228 -3.09 -0.13 12.14
CA LEU A 228 -3.95 -1.19 11.58
C LEU A 228 -5.29 -1.35 12.29
N ASP A 229 -5.29 -1.37 13.63
CA ASP A 229 -6.48 -1.72 14.40
C ASP A 229 -7.61 -0.68 14.22
N GLY A 230 -7.25 0.59 14.05
CA GLY A 230 -8.20 1.64 13.68
C GLY A 230 -8.78 1.44 12.27
N HIS A 231 -7.94 1.05 11.30
CA HIS A 231 -8.36 0.88 9.92
C HIS A 231 -9.31 -0.31 9.74
N PHE A 232 -9.01 -1.48 10.31
CA PHE A 232 -9.86 -2.66 10.14
C PHE A 232 -11.26 -2.47 10.74
N LEU A 233 -11.38 -1.79 11.89
CA LEU A 233 -12.67 -1.50 12.49
C LEU A 233 -13.48 -0.51 11.66
N ILE A 234 -12.84 0.53 11.11
CA ILE A 234 -13.49 1.52 10.25
C ILE A 234 -13.92 0.87 8.93
N THR A 235 -13.02 0.12 8.27
CA THR A 235 -13.29 -0.56 7.01
C THR A 235 -14.37 -1.64 7.17
N ALA A 236 -14.32 -2.46 8.22
CA ALA A 236 -15.37 -3.43 8.50
C ALA A 236 -16.73 -2.75 8.78
N SER A 237 -16.73 -1.62 9.50
CA SER A 237 -17.96 -0.85 9.74
C SER A 237 -18.54 -0.23 8.48
N MET A 238 -17.69 0.21 7.55
CA MET A 238 -18.11 0.76 6.25
C MET A 238 -18.60 -0.31 5.27
N MET A 239 -18.17 -1.56 5.45
CA MET A 239 -18.63 -2.71 4.65
C MET A 239 -19.92 -3.35 5.18
N LEU A 240 -20.37 -2.96 6.38
CA LEU A 240 -21.68 -3.34 6.90
C LEU A 240 -22.72 -2.38 6.32
N GLU A 241 -23.54 -2.85 5.38
CA GLU A 241 -24.68 -2.06 4.89
C GLU A 241 -25.59 -1.64 6.06
N PRO A 242 -26.10 -0.39 6.09
CA PRO A 242 -27.26 -0.08 6.91
C PRO A 242 -28.45 -0.84 6.33
N ARG A 243 -28.97 -1.80 7.11
CA ARG A 243 -30.23 -2.49 6.81
C ARG A 243 -31.41 -1.53 6.78
#